data_AF-A0A4Z1BVE0-F1
#
_entry.id   AF-A0A4Z1BVE0-F1
#
_cell.length_a   1.000
_cell.length_b   1.000
_cell.length_c   1.000
_cell.angle_alpha   90.00
_cell.angle_beta   90.00
_cell.angle_gamma   90.00
#
_symmetry.space_group_name_H-M   'P 1'
#
loop_
_entity.id
_entity.type
_entity.pdbx_description
1 polymer ?
#
loop_
_entity_poly.entity_id
_entity_poly.type
_entity_poly.pdbx_seq_one_letter_code
_entity_poly.pdbx_strand_id
1 'polypeptide(L)' 'MKNNELQRMVIYPKDVSIITGKGYRQSLRLLNRAKQLIGKEKKDFLTFDEFLIVFKMKS' A
#
# COMPACT_ATOMS: atom_id res chain seq x y z
N MET A 1 19.89 8.70 -18.99
CA MET A 1 19.36 7.96 -17.83
C MET A 1 17.95 8.47 -17.60
N LYS A 2 16.93 7.60 -17.65
CA LYS A 2 15.55 8.03 -17.36
C LYS A 2 15.53 8.54 -15.91
N ASN A 3 15.11 9.79 -15.73
CA ASN A 3 14.74 10.30 -14.42
C ASN A 3 13.63 9.38 -13.90
N ASN A 4 13.97 8.50 -12.95
CA ASN A 4 12.99 7.74 -12.20
C ASN A 4 12.33 8.75 -11.26
N GLU A 5 11.50 9.62 -11.83
CA GLU A 5 10.50 10.33 -11.07
C GLU A 5 9.79 9.25 -10.27
N LEU A 6 9.86 9.33 -8.94
CA LEU A 6 9.10 8.48 -8.03
C LEU A 6 7.64 8.56 -8.49
N GLN A 7 7.24 7.66 -9.37
CA GLN A 7 5.86 7.51 -9.78
C GLN A 7 5.19 7.08 -8.50
N ARG A 8 4.52 8.04 -7.85
CA ARG A 8 3.82 7.82 -6.58
C ARG A 8 2.60 6.95 -6.88
N MET A 9 2.85 5.67 -7.15
CA MET A 9 1.84 4.69 -7.48
C MET A 9 1.04 4.43 -6.21
N VAL A 10 -0.14 5.01 -6.16
CA VAL A 10 -1.10 4.79 -5.07
C VAL A 10 -1.58 3.35 -5.15
N ILE A 11 -1.64 2.68 -3.99
CA ILE A 11 -2.14 1.32 -3.88
C ILE A 11 -3.57 1.30 -3.31
N TYR A 12 -4.46 0.55 -3.96
CA TYR A 12 -5.86 0.40 -3.55
C TYR A 12 -6.12 -0.98 -2.94
N PRO A 13 -7.25 -1.18 -2.24
CA PRO A 13 -7.57 -2.48 -1.63
C PRO A 13 -7.62 -3.63 -2.64
N LYS A 14 -7.93 -3.36 -3.91
CA LYS A 14 -7.94 -4.38 -4.97
C LYS A 14 -6.52 -4.86 -5.30
N ASP A 15 -5.55 -3.96 -5.35
CA ASP A 15 -4.14 -4.31 -5.56
C ASP A 15 -3.61 -5.11 -4.38
N VAL A 16 -3.90 -4.66 -3.15
CA VAL A 16 -3.57 -5.40 -1.92
C VAL A 16 -4.20 -6.80 -1.96
N SER A 17 -5.43 -6.94 -2.44
CA SER A 17 -6.09 -8.24 -2.62
C SER A 17 -5.35 -9.15 -3.58
N ILE A 18 -4.89 -8.63 -4.72
CA ILE A 18 -4.10 -9.37 -5.71
C ILE A 18 -2.76 -9.83 -5.11
N ILE A 19 -2.03 -8.92 -4.44
CA ILE A 19 -0.67 -9.20 -3.93
C ILE A 19 -0.69 -10.16 -2.74
N THR A 20 -1.70 -10.04 -1.87
CA THR A 20 -1.76 -10.81 -0.62
C THR A 20 -2.64 -12.07 -0.70
N GLY A 21 -3.39 -12.24 -1.81
CA GLY A 21 -4.40 -13.29 -1.97
C GLY A 21 -5.58 -13.18 -1.00
N LYS A 22 -5.69 -12.09 -0.25
CA LYS A 22 -6.79 -11.88 0.72
C LYS A 22 -8.03 -11.33 0.03
N GLY A 23 -9.19 -11.63 0.61
CA GLY A 23 -10.44 -11.02 0.17
C GLY A 23 -10.47 -9.51 0.40
N TYR A 24 -11.23 -8.79 -0.42
CA TYR A 24 -11.28 -7.31 -0.45
C TYR A 24 -11.41 -6.66 0.93
N ARG A 25 -12.30 -7.18 1.80
CA ARG A 25 -12.51 -6.65 3.17
C ARG A 25 -11.25 -6.75 4.03
N GLN A 26 -10.50 -7.84 3.91
CA GLN A 26 -9.25 -8.02 4.65
C GLN A 26 -8.16 -7.12 4.07
N SER A 27 -8.10 -6.98 2.74
CA SER A 27 -7.18 -6.07 2.06
C SER A 27 -7.39 -4.61 2.46
N LEU A 28 -8.65 -4.17 2.59
CA LEU A 28 -8.97 -2.83 3.10
C LEU A 28 -8.49 -2.63 4.54
N ARG A 29 -8.62 -3.66 5.40
CA ARG A 29 -8.08 -3.61 6.77
C ARG A 29 -6.55 -3.51 6.78
N LEU A 30 -5.87 -4.27 5.92
CA LEU A 30 -4.41 -4.20 5.78
C LEU A 30 -3.96 -2.82 5.32
N LEU A 31 -4.63 -2.26 4.31
CA LEU A 31 -4.34 -0.91 3.82
C LEU A 31 -4.49 0.15 4.91
N ASN A 32 -5.60 0.13 5.65
CA ASN A 32 -5.84 1.06 6.76
C ASN A 32 -4.85 0.87 7.90
N ARG A 33 -4.49 -0.38 8.22
CA ARG A 33 -3.45 -0.69 9.21
C ARG A 33 -2.11 -0.13 8.80
N ALA A 34 -1.74 -0.25 7.52
CA ALA A 34 -0.49 0.31 7.02
C ALA A 34 -0.44 1.84 7.18
N LYS A 35 -1.52 2.54 6.79
CA LYS A 35 -1.65 3.99 7.01
C LYS A 35 -1.45 4.36 8.48
N GLN A 36 -2.13 3.66 9.39
CA GLN A 36 -2.00 3.91 10.84
C GLN A 36 -0.57 3.71 11.35
N LEU A 37 0.14 2.68 10.88
CA LEU A 37 1.50 2.39 11.31
C LEU A 37 2.53 3.45 10.89
N ILE A 38 2.25 4.20 9.82
CA ILE A 38 3.10 5.30 9.35
C ILE A 38 2.53 6.69 9.68
N GLY A 39 1.50 6.76 10.52
CA GLY A 39 0.91 8.02 10.97
C GLY A 39 0.01 8.73 9.95
N LYS A 40 -0.44 8.05 8.89
CA LYS A 40 -1.39 8.59 7.89
C LYS A 40 -2.84 8.40 8.32
N GLU A 41 -3.69 9.36 7.98
CA GLU A 41 -5.13 9.24 8.15
C GLU A 41 -5.74 8.28 7.11
N LYS A 42 -6.95 7.78 7.39
CA LYS A 42 -7.65 6.86 6.46
C LYS A 42 -7.89 7.49 5.07
N LYS A 43 -8.09 8.81 5.03
CA LYS A 43 -8.32 9.58 3.81
C LYS A 43 -7.05 9.78 2.97
N ASP A 44 -5.88 9.68 3.58
CA ASP A 44 -4.61 9.91 2.89
C ASP A 44 -4.27 8.74 1.95
N PHE A 45 -3.50 9.03 0.91
CA PHE A 45 -3.02 8.00 0.01
C PHE A 45 -1.85 7.22 0.63
N LEU A 46 -1.81 5.92 0.32
CA LEU A 46 -0.68 5.05 0.59
C LEU A 46 -0.06 4.68 -0.74
N THR A 47 1.27 4.74 -0.85
CA THR A 47 1.97 4.26 -2.04
C THR A 47 2.23 2.76 -1.94
N PHE A 48 2.50 2.13 -3.09
CA PHE A 48 2.90 0.74 -3.16
C PHE A 48 4.14 0.45 -2.29
N ASP A 49 5.18 1.27 -2.42
CA ASP A 49 6.42 1.10 -1.65
C ASP A 49 6.21 1.23 -0.13
N GLU A 50 5.40 2.21 0.31
CA GLU A 50 5.06 2.36 1.72
C GLU A 50 4.37 1.11 2.27
N PHE A 51 3.44 0.53 1.49
CA PHE A 51 2.76 -0.70 1.87
C PHE A 51 3.74 -1.88 2.01
N LEU A 52 4.63 -2.06 1.03
CA LEU A 52 5.61 -3.15 1.05
C LEU A 52 6.60 -3.00 2.22
N ILE A 53 7.07 -1.78 2.50
CA ILE A 53 7.95 -1.47 3.62
C ILE A 53 7.28 -1.84 4.95
N VAL A 54 6.04 -1.41 5.16
CA VAL A 54 5.29 -1.70 6.40
C VAL A 54 5.15 -3.19 6.65
N PHE A 55 4.86 -3.97 5.60
CA PHE A 55 4.65 -5.42 5.71
C PHE A 55 5.91 -6.26 5.43
N LYS A 56 7.07 -5.63 5.25
CA LYS A 56 8.36 -6.29 4.94
C LYS A 56 8.26 -7.26 3.75
N MET A 57 7.54 -6.84 2.72
CA MET A 57 7.39 -7.58 1.47
C MET A 57 8.51 -7.16 0.50
N LYS A 58 8.96 -8.08 -0.35
CA LYS A 58 9.89 -7.74 -1.44
C LYS A 58 9.13 -7.03 -2.56
N SER A 59 9.75 -6.00 -3.15
CA SER A 59 9.28 -5.31 -4.35
C SER A 59 9.62 -6.13 -5.59
#